data_AF-A0A7C1E8Y3-F1
#
_entry.id   AF-A0A7C1E8Y3-F1
#
_cell.length_a   1.000
_cell.length_b   1.000
_cell.length_c   1.000
_cell.angle_alpha   90.00
_cell.angle_beta   90.00
_cell.angle_gamma   90.00
#
_symmetry.space_group_name_H-M   'P 1'
#
loop_
_entity.id
_entity.type
_entity.pdbx_description
1 polymer ?
#
loop_
_entity_poly.entity_id
_entity_poly.type
_entity_poly.pdbx_seq_one_letter_code
_entity_poly.pdbx_strand_id
1 'polypeptide(L)'
;MAITNRPNLDPREHIIVKEDDSPIMQKALRTQQVLFIDDVKKSGFLPDEKTEQRSYRKHHSVCLPLKVEDRPIGVLNLNDFRSEDRIQEYINIAVLAAAYLAPVISNAMLYSQIEETANRDGLTQLYNRGYFDRSINENFRRSKRYGRPLSLLFLDIDHFKRFNDVHGHQAGDTVLRRVAAQMSETMRQGIDIVARYGGEEMVLIAPETGTDGIMILAERIRFDIEQMKVTIESENEKKDLSVTVSIGTSTLLPGTHDFPNERALIEAADMALYEAKHRGRNRCMHFTPSDVEQARASESKGA
;
A
#
# COMPACT_ATOMS: atom_id res chain seq x y z
N MET A 1 0.31 -18.52 -1.75
CA MET A 1 0.27 -18.18 -3.19
C MET A 1 -0.12 -19.43 -3.96
N ALA A 2 -1.21 -19.40 -4.73
CA ALA A 2 -1.63 -20.52 -5.56
C ALA A 2 -1.26 -20.23 -7.02
N ILE A 3 -0.33 -21.01 -7.58
CA ILE A 3 -0.04 -20.95 -9.02
C ILE A 3 -0.93 -22.00 -9.67
N THR A 4 -1.77 -21.60 -10.61
CA THR A 4 -2.73 -22.48 -11.25
C THR A 4 -2.54 -22.49 -12.77
N ASN A 5 -2.69 -23.65 -13.37
CA ASN A 5 -2.59 -23.86 -14.81
C ASN A 5 -3.93 -23.67 -15.54
N ARG A 6 -4.92 -22.97 -14.96
CA ARG A 6 -6.22 -22.84 -15.65
C ARG A 6 -6.02 -22.05 -16.95
N PRO A 7 -6.47 -22.59 -18.09
CA PRO A 7 -6.23 -21.98 -19.40
C PRO A 7 -6.94 -20.63 -19.64
N ASN A 8 -7.85 -20.23 -18.74
CA ASN A 8 -8.68 -19.02 -18.87
C ASN A 8 -8.36 -17.92 -17.83
N LEU A 9 -7.22 -18.01 -17.14
CA LEU A 9 -6.82 -17.02 -16.15
C LEU A 9 -5.76 -16.09 -16.74
N ASP A 10 -5.94 -14.78 -16.55
CA ASP A 10 -4.92 -13.79 -16.88
C ASP A 10 -3.69 -14.06 -15.99
N PRO A 11 -2.49 -14.31 -16.56
CA PRO A 11 -1.26 -14.52 -15.79
C PRO A 11 -0.90 -13.37 -14.83
N ARG A 12 -1.53 -12.18 -15.00
CA ARG A 12 -1.32 -10.98 -14.18
C ARG A 12 -2.31 -10.85 -13.02
N GLU A 13 -3.39 -11.64 -13.01
CA GLU A 13 -4.29 -11.69 -11.86
C GLU A 13 -3.71 -12.63 -10.80
N HIS A 14 -3.22 -12.05 -9.70
CA HIS A 14 -2.83 -12.82 -8.53
C HIS A 14 -4.08 -13.47 -7.91
N ILE A 15 -4.33 -14.73 -8.25
CA ILE A 15 -5.40 -15.48 -7.58
C ILE A 15 -4.89 -15.98 -6.24
N ILE A 16 -5.25 -15.22 -5.21
CA ILE A 16 -5.17 -15.69 -3.84
C ILE A 16 -6.39 -16.59 -3.63
N VAL A 17 -6.22 -17.89 -3.79
CA VAL A 17 -7.18 -18.87 -3.26
C VAL A 17 -7.03 -18.83 -1.75
N LYS A 18 -8.04 -18.37 -1.02
CA LYS A 18 -8.00 -18.46 0.45
C LYS A 18 -8.02 -19.92 0.85
N GLU A 19 -7.37 -20.24 1.96
CA GLU A 19 -7.30 -21.61 2.47
C GLU A 19 -8.71 -22.23 2.57
N ASP A 20 -9.71 -21.44 2.98
CA ASP A 20 -11.13 -21.83 3.09
C ASP A 20 -11.82 -22.18 1.76
N ASP A 21 -11.28 -21.73 0.63
CA ASP A 21 -11.90 -21.91 -0.68
C ASP A 21 -11.54 -23.28 -1.31
N SER A 22 -10.69 -24.09 -0.65
CA SER A 22 -10.19 -25.36 -1.19
C SER A 22 -9.94 -26.43 -0.11
N PRO A 23 -10.95 -27.28 0.18
CA PRO A 23 -10.85 -28.34 1.18
C PRO A 23 -9.69 -29.33 0.95
N ILE A 24 -9.34 -29.59 -0.32
CA ILE A 24 -8.20 -30.45 -0.69
C ILE A 24 -6.85 -29.81 -0.32
N MET A 25 -6.69 -28.50 -0.57
CA MET A 25 -5.46 -27.78 -0.22
C MET A 25 -5.33 -27.66 1.30
N GLN A 26 -6.42 -27.38 2.01
CA GLN A 26 -6.47 -27.42 3.48
C GLN A 26 -6.03 -28.76 4.04
N LYS A 27 -6.56 -29.85 3.49
CA LYS A 27 -6.19 -31.19 3.93
C LYS A 27 -4.70 -31.43 3.72
N ALA A 28 -4.14 -31.04 2.57
CA ALA A 28 -2.71 -31.18 2.28
C ALA A 28 -1.83 -30.32 3.21
N LEU A 29 -2.25 -29.10 3.54
CA LEU A 29 -1.55 -28.25 4.52
C LEU A 29 -1.57 -28.85 5.92
N ARG A 30 -2.74 -29.32 6.38
CA ARG A 30 -2.92 -29.86 7.73
C ARG A 30 -2.24 -31.21 7.92
N THR A 31 -2.40 -32.13 6.98
CA THR A 31 -1.75 -33.46 7.05
C THR A 31 -0.28 -33.38 6.67
N GLN A 32 0.11 -32.32 5.95
CA GLN A 32 1.43 -32.14 5.38
C GLN A 32 1.89 -33.32 4.50
N GLN A 33 0.93 -34.02 3.88
CA GLN A 33 1.15 -35.16 3.01
C GLN A 33 0.80 -34.79 1.57
N VAL A 34 1.47 -35.46 0.62
CA VAL A 34 1.07 -35.42 -0.78
C VAL A 34 -0.29 -36.08 -0.90
N LEU A 35 -1.27 -35.35 -1.41
CA LEU A 35 -2.60 -35.88 -1.69
C LEU A 35 -2.75 -36.09 -3.18
N PHE A 36 -2.87 -37.35 -3.59
CA PHE A 36 -3.32 -37.70 -4.93
C PHE A 36 -4.82 -38.00 -4.88
N ILE A 37 -5.57 -37.35 -5.75
CA ILE A 37 -6.99 -37.60 -5.97
C ILE A 37 -7.17 -38.04 -7.40
N ASP A 38 -7.61 -39.29 -7.53
CA ASP A 38 -7.86 -39.96 -8.79
C ASP A 38 -9.06 -39.33 -9.52
N ASP A 39 -10.16 -39.11 -8.79
CA ASP A 39 -11.34 -38.43 -9.30
C ASP A 39 -11.87 -37.42 -8.27
N VAL A 40 -11.61 -36.14 -8.53
CA VAL A 40 -12.02 -35.00 -7.69
C VAL A 40 -13.54 -34.97 -7.50
N LYS A 41 -14.33 -35.45 -8.48
CA LYS A 41 -15.80 -35.52 -8.34
C LYS A 41 -16.25 -36.53 -7.30
N LYS A 42 -15.56 -37.67 -7.21
CA LYS A 42 -15.87 -38.74 -6.25
C LYS A 42 -15.24 -38.52 -4.88
N SER A 43 -14.38 -37.51 -4.76
CA SER A 43 -13.53 -37.32 -3.59
C SER A 43 -14.21 -36.60 -2.42
N GLY A 44 -15.34 -35.92 -2.66
CA GLY A 44 -16.03 -35.11 -1.65
C GLY A 44 -15.33 -33.80 -1.28
N PHE A 45 -14.24 -33.43 -1.97
CA PHE A 45 -13.49 -32.18 -1.72
C PHE A 45 -13.94 -31.00 -2.60
N LEU A 46 -15.01 -31.14 -3.37
CA LEU A 46 -15.57 -30.07 -4.19
C LEU A 46 -16.59 -29.24 -3.39
N PRO A 47 -16.41 -27.90 -3.30
CA PRO A 47 -17.31 -27.06 -2.50
C PRO A 47 -18.66 -26.72 -3.19
N ASP A 48 -18.76 -26.71 -4.54
CA ASP A 48 -20.02 -26.45 -5.30
C ASP A 48 -19.91 -26.86 -6.79
N GLU A 49 -21.03 -27.22 -7.43
CA GLU A 49 -21.17 -27.61 -8.85
C GLU A 49 -20.72 -26.51 -9.83
N LYS A 50 -20.77 -25.23 -9.44
CA LYS A 50 -20.26 -24.12 -10.28
C LYS A 50 -18.72 -24.09 -10.38
N THR A 51 -18.03 -24.59 -9.36
CA THR A 51 -16.56 -24.72 -9.35
C THR A 51 -16.11 -25.92 -10.22
N GLU A 52 -17.01 -26.90 -10.38
CA GLU A 52 -16.87 -28.16 -11.09
C GLU A 52 -16.61 -28.00 -12.60
N GLN A 53 -17.26 -27.03 -13.26
CA GLN A 53 -17.19 -26.88 -14.72
C GLN A 53 -15.98 -26.04 -15.21
N ARG A 54 -15.36 -25.21 -14.36
CA ARG A 54 -14.31 -24.26 -14.78
C ARG A 54 -12.87 -24.71 -14.55
N SER A 55 -12.64 -25.76 -13.75
CA SER A 55 -11.31 -25.97 -13.13
C SER A 55 -10.63 -27.31 -13.40
N TYR A 56 -11.35 -28.35 -13.81
CA TYR A 56 -10.81 -29.72 -13.94
C TYR A 56 -11.38 -30.42 -15.18
N ARG A 57 -10.54 -30.70 -16.19
CA ARG A 57 -10.92 -31.40 -17.43
C ARG A 57 -10.85 -32.93 -17.34
N LYS A 58 -9.90 -33.48 -16.58
CA LYS A 58 -9.64 -34.91 -16.45
C LYS A 58 -9.83 -35.44 -15.02
N HIS A 59 -10.31 -34.60 -14.10
CA HIS A 59 -10.69 -34.96 -12.73
C HIS A 59 -9.57 -35.48 -11.81
N HIS A 60 -8.31 -35.57 -12.24
CA HIS A 60 -7.19 -35.90 -11.37
C HIS A 60 -6.57 -34.64 -10.76
N SER A 61 -6.16 -34.71 -9.49
CA SER A 61 -5.49 -33.62 -8.78
C SER A 61 -4.42 -34.13 -7.82
N VAL A 62 -3.27 -33.46 -7.84
CA VAL A 62 -2.14 -33.70 -6.93
C VAL A 62 -1.89 -32.42 -6.14
N CYS A 63 -2.08 -32.48 -4.83
CA CYS A 63 -1.76 -31.39 -3.92
C CYS A 63 -0.49 -31.72 -3.14
N LEU A 64 0.55 -30.92 -3.35
CA LEU A 64 1.87 -31.07 -2.76
C LEU A 64 2.10 -29.92 -1.76
N PRO A 65 2.28 -30.18 -0.47
CA PRO A 65 2.66 -29.13 0.46
C PRO A 65 4.06 -28.62 0.11
N LEU A 66 4.19 -27.30 -0.07
CA LEU A 66 5.48 -26.63 -0.17
C LEU A 66 5.98 -26.43 1.26
N LYS A 67 7.11 -27.03 1.61
CA LYS A 67 7.68 -26.97 2.97
C LYS A 67 9.08 -26.39 2.96
N VAL A 68 9.38 -25.60 3.99
CA VAL A 68 10.74 -25.29 4.37
C VAL A 68 10.94 -25.90 5.75
N GLU A 69 11.95 -26.77 5.86
CA GLU A 69 12.07 -27.70 6.99
C GLU A 69 10.75 -28.49 7.15
N ASP A 70 10.05 -28.36 8.29
CA ASP A 70 8.76 -29.01 8.53
C ASP A 70 7.56 -28.04 8.57
N ARG A 71 7.78 -26.79 8.13
CA ARG A 71 6.74 -25.77 8.09
C ARG A 71 6.16 -25.64 6.69
N PRO A 72 4.86 -25.89 6.48
CA PRO A 72 4.22 -25.64 5.21
C PRO A 72 4.11 -24.12 4.97
N ILE A 73 4.58 -23.67 3.81
CA ILE A 73 4.49 -22.28 3.35
C ILE A 73 3.42 -22.09 2.27
N GLY A 74 2.83 -23.19 1.79
CA GLY A 74 1.79 -23.19 0.76
C GLY A 74 1.56 -24.58 0.18
N VAL A 75 0.78 -24.64 -0.90
CA VAL A 75 0.49 -25.87 -1.65
C VAL A 75 0.73 -25.63 -3.13
N LEU A 76 1.45 -26.55 -3.77
CA LEU A 76 1.50 -26.67 -5.21
C LEU A 76 0.39 -27.65 -5.64
N ASN A 77 -0.60 -27.13 -6.36
CA ASN A 77 -1.70 -27.94 -6.88
C ASN A 77 -1.52 -28.18 -8.38
N LEU A 78 -1.44 -29.45 -8.77
CA LEU A 78 -1.29 -29.90 -10.15
C LEU A 78 -2.53 -30.67 -10.59
N ASN A 79 -3.13 -30.23 -11.69
CA ASN A 79 -4.38 -30.79 -12.19
C ASN A 79 -4.24 -31.24 -13.64
N ASP A 80 -5.10 -32.18 -14.05
CA ASP A 80 -5.31 -32.59 -15.44
C ASP A 80 -4.06 -33.14 -16.15
N PHE A 81 -3.44 -34.16 -15.55
CA PHE A 81 -2.28 -34.85 -16.14
C PHE A 81 -2.59 -35.39 -17.54
N ARG A 82 -1.64 -35.21 -18.48
CA ARG A 82 -1.84 -35.57 -19.89
C ARG A 82 -1.90 -37.08 -20.11
N SER A 83 -1.09 -37.85 -19.37
CA SER A 83 -0.94 -39.30 -19.49
C SER A 83 -1.20 -39.95 -18.14
N GLU A 84 -2.23 -40.80 -18.05
CA GLU A 84 -2.61 -41.48 -16.80
C GLU A 84 -1.57 -42.54 -16.40
N ASP A 85 -1.01 -43.27 -17.37
CA ASP A 85 0.01 -44.31 -17.14
C ASP A 85 1.34 -43.80 -16.56
N ARG A 86 1.56 -42.47 -16.56
CA ARG A 86 2.79 -41.83 -16.07
C ARG A 86 2.56 -40.89 -14.90
N ILE A 87 1.36 -40.89 -14.31
CA ILE A 87 1.02 -40.02 -13.17
C ILE A 87 2.05 -40.14 -12.05
N GLN A 88 2.47 -41.36 -11.70
CA GLN A 88 3.44 -41.58 -10.63
C GLN A 88 4.80 -40.93 -10.93
N GLU A 89 5.26 -40.98 -12.18
CA GLU A 89 6.51 -40.34 -12.60
C GLU A 89 6.40 -38.81 -12.50
N TYR A 90 5.26 -38.25 -12.93
CA TYR A 90 4.98 -36.82 -12.80
C TYR A 90 4.88 -36.36 -11.34
N ILE A 91 4.27 -37.17 -10.47
CA ILE A 91 4.22 -36.90 -9.02
C ILE A 91 5.64 -36.87 -8.46
N ASN A 92 6.49 -37.84 -8.79
CA ASN A 92 7.88 -37.89 -8.29
C ASN A 92 8.68 -36.64 -8.73
N ILE A 93 8.55 -36.23 -9.99
CA ILE A 93 9.17 -34.99 -10.50
C ILE A 93 8.61 -33.77 -9.77
N ALA A 94 7.30 -33.71 -9.55
CA ALA A 94 6.65 -32.60 -8.86
C ALA A 94 7.03 -32.51 -7.38
N VAL A 95 7.23 -33.63 -6.69
CA VAL A 95 7.75 -33.68 -5.31
C VAL A 95 9.17 -33.11 -5.26
N LEU A 96 10.04 -33.51 -6.19
CA LEU A 96 11.39 -32.96 -6.28
C LEU A 96 11.35 -31.45 -6.58
N ALA A 97 10.55 -31.02 -7.55
CA ALA A 97 10.37 -29.61 -7.88
C ALA A 97 9.84 -28.81 -6.68
N ALA A 98 8.85 -29.33 -5.94
CA ALA A 98 8.31 -28.72 -4.74
C ALA A 98 9.38 -28.52 -3.65
N ALA A 99 10.25 -29.52 -3.45
CA ALA A 99 11.36 -29.44 -2.49
C ALA A 99 12.38 -28.35 -2.86
N TYR A 100 12.64 -28.12 -4.16
CA TYR A 100 13.51 -27.03 -4.62
C TYR A 100 12.82 -25.66 -4.63
N LEU A 101 11.53 -25.59 -5.01
CA LEU A 101 10.78 -24.35 -5.12
C LEU A 101 10.42 -23.77 -3.76
N ALA A 102 10.13 -24.60 -2.76
CA ALA A 102 9.65 -24.11 -1.47
C ALA A 102 10.67 -23.15 -0.78
N PRO A 103 11.97 -23.47 -0.68
CA PRO A 103 12.96 -22.52 -0.15
C PRO A 103 13.08 -21.23 -0.97
N VAL A 104 13.03 -21.32 -2.31
CA VAL A 104 13.13 -20.15 -3.20
C VAL A 104 11.93 -19.21 -3.01
N ILE A 105 10.73 -19.77 -2.97
CA ILE A 105 9.49 -19.01 -2.72
C ILE A 105 9.53 -18.40 -1.33
N SER A 106 9.94 -19.17 -0.31
CA SER A 106 10.08 -18.67 1.06
C SER A 106 11.04 -17.49 1.14
N ASN A 107 12.21 -17.59 0.49
CA ASN A 107 13.18 -16.51 0.45
C ASN A 107 12.60 -15.28 -0.27
N ALA A 108 11.97 -15.45 -1.43
CA ALA A 108 11.34 -14.33 -2.15
C ALA A 108 10.25 -13.64 -1.31
N MET A 109 9.43 -14.41 -0.59
CA MET A 109 8.43 -13.88 0.35
C MET A 109 9.07 -13.12 1.50
N LEU A 110 10.13 -13.68 2.10
CA LEU A 110 10.87 -13.05 3.18
C LEU A 110 11.51 -11.73 2.71
N TYR A 111 12.15 -11.72 1.54
CA TYR A 111 12.69 -10.51 0.93
C TYR A 111 11.61 -9.47 0.70
N SER A 112 10.44 -9.85 0.17
CA SER A 112 9.31 -8.94 -0.02
C SER A 112 8.79 -8.36 1.31
N GLN A 113 8.73 -9.17 2.37
CA GLN A 113 8.33 -8.70 3.70
C GLN A 113 9.37 -7.76 4.32
N ILE A 114 10.65 -8.06 4.15
CA ILE A 114 11.75 -7.21 4.59
C ILE A 114 11.67 -5.87 3.84
N GLU A 115 11.49 -5.88 2.52
CA GLU A 115 11.32 -4.66 1.74
C GLU A 115 10.09 -3.87 2.19
N GLU A 116 8.94 -4.51 2.39
CA GLU A 116 7.74 -3.82 2.83
C GLU A 116 7.94 -3.16 4.20
N THR A 117 8.53 -3.88 5.15
CA THR A 117 8.81 -3.35 6.49
C THR A 117 9.85 -2.24 6.45
N ALA A 118 10.90 -2.40 5.63
CA ALA A 118 11.94 -1.39 5.42
C ALA A 118 11.42 -0.12 4.74
N ASN A 119 10.26 -0.20 4.06
CA ASN A 119 9.62 0.93 3.41
C ASN A 119 8.60 1.66 4.29
N ARG A 120 8.33 1.19 5.50
CA ARG A 120 7.35 1.79 6.42
C ARG A 120 8.00 2.55 7.57
N ASP A 121 7.30 3.56 8.08
CA ASP A 121 7.63 4.25 9.32
C ASP A 121 7.16 3.45 10.53
N GLY A 122 8.05 3.23 11.50
CA GLY A 122 7.76 2.36 12.65
C GLY A 122 6.62 2.85 13.55
N LEU A 123 6.40 4.16 13.64
CA LEU A 123 5.35 4.73 14.50
C LEU A 123 3.99 4.78 13.82
N THR A 124 3.95 5.28 12.58
CA THR A 124 2.70 5.59 11.86
C THR A 124 2.27 4.50 10.88
N GLN A 125 3.15 3.57 10.54
CA GLN A 125 2.96 2.51 9.54
C GLN A 125 2.70 3.01 8.10
N LEU A 126 2.74 4.33 7.89
CA LEU A 126 2.80 4.94 6.56
C LEU A 126 4.10 4.56 5.86
N TYR A 127 4.19 4.80 4.56
CA TYR A 127 5.47 4.72 3.88
C TYR A 127 6.47 5.72 4.48
N ASN A 128 7.75 5.41 4.45
CA ASN A 128 8.78 6.33 4.90
C ASN A 128 9.25 7.25 3.76
N ARG A 129 10.05 8.27 4.12
CA ARG A 129 10.62 9.23 3.17
C ARG A 129 11.38 8.56 2.01
N GLY A 130 12.14 7.50 2.29
CA GLY A 130 12.90 6.79 1.24
C GLY A 130 11.99 6.16 0.19
N TYR A 131 10.84 5.62 0.59
CA TYR A 131 9.82 5.12 -0.34
C TYR A 131 9.12 6.25 -1.09
N PHE A 132 8.81 7.36 -0.42
CA PHE A 132 8.26 8.57 -1.06
C PHE A 132 9.17 9.08 -2.17
N ASP A 133 10.47 9.26 -1.91
CA ASP A 133 11.43 9.83 -2.87
C ASP A 133 11.51 9.00 -4.16
N ARG A 134 11.46 7.67 -4.06
CA ARG A 134 11.41 6.78 -5.23
C ARG A 134 10.05 6.87 -5.94
N SER A 135 8.97 6.82 -5.18
CA SER A 135 7.60 6.81 -5.70
C SER A 135 7.24 8.09 -6.44
N ILE A 136 7.63 9.26 -5.93
CA ILE A 136 7.34 10.55 -6.59
C ILE A 136 8.09 10.67 -7.91
N ASN A 137 9.35 10.21 -7.97
CA ASN A 137 10.14 10.21 -9.20
C ASN A 137 9.50 9.32 -10.28
N GLU A 138 9.07 8.11 -9.92
CA GLU A 138 8.40 7.17 -10.81
C GLU A 138 7.05 7.72 -11.31
N ASN A 139 6.22 8.23 -10.41
CA ASN A 139 4.92 8.79 -10.75
C ASN A 139 5.04 10.06 -11.61
N PHE A 140 6.03 10.92 -11.35
CA PHE A 140 6.29 12.11 -12.15
C PHE A 140 6.66 11.73 -13.60
N ARG A 141 7.60 10.79 -13.77
CA ARG A 141 7.97 10.28 -15.11
C ARG A 141 6.78 9.65 -15.83
N ARG A 142 5.98 8.87 -15.11
CA ARG A 142 4.77 8.23 -15.65
C ARG A 142 3.73 9.26 -16.09
N SER A 143 3.46 10.26 -15.25
CA SER A 143 2.54 11.36 -15.50
C SER A 143 2.95 12.17 -16.75
N LYS A 144 4.22 12.58 -16.85
CA LYS A 144 4.77 13.25 -18.04
C LYS A 144 4.64 12.39 -19.30
N ARG A 145 4.99 11.09 -19.21
CA ARG A 145 4.96 10.18 -20.37
C ARG A 145 3.55 9.96 -20.92
N TYR A 146 2.56 9.83 -20.05
CA TYR A 146 1.19 9.51 -20.46
C TYR A 146 0.24 10.70 -20.49
N GLY A 147 0.73 11.92 -20.17
CA GLY A 147 -0.11 13.12 -20.14
C GLY A 147 -1.25 13.00 -19.13
N ARG A 148 -0.96 12.50 -17.92
CA ARG A 148 -1.96 12.34 -16.84
C ARG A 148 -1.65 13.29 -15.69
N PRO A 149 -2.64 13.88 -15.01
CA PRO A 149 -2.34 14.76 -13.89
C PRO A 149 -1.67 14.00 -12.75
N LEU A 150 -0.83 14.70 -11.98
CA LEU A 150 -0.21 14.19 -10.78
C LEU A 150 -0.24 15.28 -9.72
N SER A 151 -0.91 15.02 -8.61
CA SER A 151 -0.95 15.95 -7.49
C SER A 151 -0.10 15.46 -6.32
N LEU A 152 0.42 16.42 -5.58
CA LEU A 152 1.19 16.23 -4.37
C LEU A 152 0.57 17.09 -3.26
N LEU A 153 0.53 16.52 -2.07
CA LEU A 153 0.04 17.16 -0.85
C LEU A 153 1.11 17.02 0.23
N PHE A 154 1.42 18.13 0.88
CA PHE A 154 2.26 18.23 2.08
C PHE A 154 1.38 18.68 3.24
N LEU A 155 1.43 17.94 4.35
CA LEU A 155 0.68 18.19 5.57
C LEU A 155 1.65 18.33 6.73
N ASP A 156 1.37 19.28 7.62
CA ASP A 156 2.09 19.45 8.88
C ASP A 156 1.12 19.76 10.02
N ILE A 157 1.39 19.18 11.19
CA ILE A 157 0.57 19.34 12.39
C ILE A 157 0.87 20.68 13.05
N ASP A 158 -0.15 21.53 13.13
CA ASP A 158 -0.02 22.89 13.62
C ASP A 158 0.39 22.90 15.10
N HIS A 159 1.48 23.61 15.40
CA HIS A 159 2.02 23.79 16.74
C HIS A 159 2.42 22.49 17.46
N PHE A 160 2.82 21.45 16.71
CA PHE A 160 3.12 20.14 17.30
C PHE A 160 4.24 20.14 18.34
N LYS A 161 5.31 20.93 18.15
CA LYS A 161 6.33 21.13 19.19
C LYS A 161 5.71 21.62 20.51
N ARG A 162 4.89 22.67 20.47
CA ARG A 162 4.21 23.22 21.66
C ARG A 162 3.26 22.19 22.27
N PHE A 163 2.57 21.40 21.44
CA PHE A 163 1.73 20.30 21.91
C PHE A 163 2.55 19.29 22.71
N ASN A 164 3.71 18.85 22.20
CA ASN A 164 4.60 17.94 22.90
C ASN A 164 5.17 18.53 24.18
N ASP A 165 5.52 19.82 24.19
CA ASP A 165 6.03 20.49 25.39
C ASP A 165 4.98 20.51 26.52
N VAL A 166 3.69 20.56 26.18
CA VAL A 166 2.58 20.61 27.16
C VAL A 166 2.07 19.22 27.56
N HIS A 167 2.03 18.27 26.62
CA HIS A 167 1.37 16.97 26.81
C HIS A 167 2.32 15.77 26.82
N GLY A 168 3.61 15.99 26.56
CA GLY A 168 4.63 14.96 26.48
C GLY A 168 4.67 14.22 25.14
N HIS A 169 5.80 13.59 24.85
CA HIS A 169 6.02 12.92 23.56
C HIS A 169 5.08 11.73 23.31
N GLN A 170 4.66 10.99 24.35
CA GLN A 170 3.70 9.89 24.19
C GLN A 170 2.34 10.36 23.66
N ALA A 171 1.92 11.57 24.07
CA ALA A 171 0.73 12.22 23.54
C ALA A 171 0.92 12.57 22.07
N GLY A 172 2.07 13.14 21.73
CA GLY A 172 2.47 13.44 20.35
C GLY A 172 2.44 12.21 19.45
N ASP A 173 3.03 11.10 19.91
CA ASP A 173 3.04 9.83 19.19
C ASP A 173 1.63 9.29 18.91
N THR A 174 0.71 9.51 19.86
CA THR A 174 -0.70 9.15 19.68
C THR A 174 -1.36 10.04 18.63
N VAL A 175 -1.11 11.35 18.66
CA VAL A 175 -1.59 12.27 17.61
C VAL A 175 -1.06 11.88 16.25
N LEU A 176 0.24 11.60 16.11
CA LEU A 176 0.86 11.18 14.85
C LEU A 176 0.21 9.92 14.29
N ARG A 177 -0.01 8.89 15.12
CA ARG A 177 -0.72 7.67 14.71
C ARG A 177 -2.14 7.96 14.24
N ARG A 178 -2.87 8.85 14.91
CA ARG A 178 -4.26 9.18 14.57
C ARG A 178 -4.37 10.01 13.29
N VAL A 179 -3.49 10.98 13.10
CA VAL A 179 -3.39 11.76 11.85
C VAL A 179 -3.04 10.87 10.66
N ALA A 180 -2.06 9.96 10.84
CA ALA A 180 -1.69 8.99 9.81
C ALA A 180 -2.84 8.04 9.43
N ALA A 181 -3.59 7.57 10.43
CA ALA A 181 -4.78 6.76 10.21
C ALA A 181 -5.84 7.54 9.41
N GLN A 182 -6.11 8.80 9.80
CA GLN A 182 -7.08 9.65 9.10
C GLN A 182 -6.70 9.85 7.62
N MET A 183 -5.42 10.13 7.31
CA MET A 183 -4.97 10.22 5.93
C MET A 183 -5.15 8.91 5.16
N SER A 184 -4.86 7.77 5.81
CA SER A 184 -4.97 6.43 5.21
C SER A 184 -6.41 6.02 4.92
N GLU A 185 -7.36 6.40 5.78
CA GLU A 185 -8.79 6.16 5.59
C GLU A 185 -9.37 7.05 4.48
N THR A 186 -8.78 8.23 4.28
CA THR A 186 -9.28 9.23 3.34
C THR A 186 -8.77 9.01 1.90
N MET A 187 -7.60 8.39 1.73
CA MET A 187 -6.97 8.17 0.41
C MET A 187 -7.58 7.00 -0.39
N ARG A 188 -7.31 6.95 -1.71
CA ARG A 188 -7.68 5.81 -2.56
C ARG A 188 -6.70 4.66 -2.38
N GLN A 189 -7.14 3.59 -1.72
CA GLN A 189 -6.31 2.40 -1.47
C GLN A 189 -5.78 1.78 -2.78
N GLY A 190 -4.47 1.47 -2.80
CA GLY A 190 -3.79 0.86 -3.94
C GLY A 190 -3.44 1.82 -5.09
N ILE A 191 -3.84 3.10 -5.00
CA ILE A 191 -3.55 4.14 -6.00
C ILE A 191 -2.74 5.28 -5.38
N ASP A 192 -3.26 5.86 -4.29
CA ASP A 192 -2.60 6.97 -3.60
C ASP A 192 -1.51 6.43 -2.68
N ILE A 193 -0.46 7.23 -2.49
CA ILE A 193 0.69 6.86 -1.65
C ILE A 193 0.81 7.90 -0.55
N VAL A 194 0.62 7.47 0.70
CA VAL A 194 0.82 8.32 1.89
C VAL A 194 2.10 7.91 2.60
N ALA A 195 2.94 8.90 2.90
CA ALA A 195 4.21 8.70 3.57
C ALA A 195 4.42 9.69 4.72
N ARG A 196 5.16 9.29 5.74
CA ARG A 196 5.75 10.18 6.72
C ARG A 196 7.07 10.73 6.17
N TYR A 197 7.09 12.02 5.91
CA TYR A 197 8.24 12.70 5.29
C TYR A 197 9.24 13.21 6.34
N GLY A 198 8.72 13.69 7.47
CA GLY A 198 9.49 14.26 8.57
C GLY A 198 8.93 13.89 9.95
N GLY A 199 9.33 14.65 10.97
CA GLY A 199 8.89 14.41 12.35
C GLY A 199 7.39 14.54 12.53
N GLU A 200 6.82 15.64 12.05
CA GLU A 200 5.39 15.97 12.08
C GLU A 200 4.78 16.17 10.69
N GLU A 201 5.56 15.87 9.65
CA GLU A 201 5.22 16.11 8.26
C GLU A 201 4.80 14.80 7.56
N MET A 202 3.66 14.85 6.88
CA MET A 202 3.13 13.75 6.09
C MET A 202 2.84 14.22 4.67
N VAL A 203 2.99 13.32 3.71
CA VAL A 203 2.84 13.63 2.30
C VAL A 203 1.94 12.61 1.63
N LEU A 204 1.20 13.06 0.61
CA LEU A 204 0.34 12.22 -0.20
C LEU A 204 0.64 12.47 -1.69
N ILE A 205 0.98 11.40 -2.41
CA ILE A 205 1.08 11.37 -3.87
C ILE A 205 -0.27 10.89 -4.41
N ALA A 206 -0.92 11.69 -5.24
CA ALA A 206 -2.21 11.38 -5.87
C ALA A 206 -2.06 11.31 -7.39
N PRO A 207 -1.76 10.12 -7.96
CA PRO A 207 -1.76 9.93 -9.39
C PRO A 207 -3.14 10.18 -9.99
N GLU A 208 -3.19 10.75 -11.18
CA GLU A 208 -4.42 10.97 -11.96
C GLU A 208 -5.44 11.86 -11.23
N THR A 209 -4.96 12.74 -10.34
CA THR A 209 -5.78 13.73 -9.63
C THR A 209 -5.36 15.12 -10.06
N GLY A 210 -6.30 15.91 -10.58
CA GLY A 210 -6.11 17.32 -10.91
C GLY A 210 -6.26 18.26 -9.70
N THR A 211 -6.09 19.56 -9.92
CA THR A 211 -6.09 20.60 -8.89
C THR A 211 -7.36 20.59 -8.03
N ASP A 212 -8.54 20.57 -8.63
CA ASP A 212 -9.81 20.55 -7.89
C ASP A 212 -9.92 19.30 -7.01
N GLY A 213 -9.54 18.14 -7.56
CA GLY A 213 -9.59 16.87 -6.85
C GLY A 213 -8.66 16.81 -5.65
N ILE A 214 -7.44 17.32 -5.78
CA ILE A 214 -6.49 17.34 -4.66
C ILE A 214 -6.91 18.36 -3.60
N MET A 215 -7.48 19.50 -3.99
CA MET A 215 -7.96 20.50 -3.03
C MET A 215 -9.17 20.01 -2.23
N ILE A 216 -10.11 19.30 -2.87
CA ILE A 216 -11.22 18.66 -2.17
C ILE A 216 -10.69 17.61 -1.18
N LEU A 217 -9.72 16.79 -1.61
CA LEU A 217 -9.10 15.79 -0.73
C LEU A 217 -8.38 16.44 0.45
N ALA A 218 -7.62 17.52 0.21
CA ALA A 218 -6.89 18.27 1.22
C ALA A 218 -7.85 18.87 2.26
N GLU A 219 -8.90 19.57 1.83
CA GLU A 219 -9.88 20.17 2.74
C GLU A 219 -10.62 19.13 3.56
N ARG A 220 -10.93 17.96 2.97
CA ARG A 220 -11.52 16.85 3.72
C ARG A 220 -10.58 16.34 4.81
N ILE A 221 -9.31 16.07 4.47
CA ILE A 221 -8.30 15.64 5.46
C ILE A 221 -8.16 16.69 6.58
N ARG A 222 -8.05 17.97 6.21
CA ARG A 222 -7.94 19.08 7.17
C ARG A 222 -9.14 19.13 8.12
N PHE A 223 -10.34 19.11 7.56
CA PHE A 223 -11.58 19.19 8.33
C PHE A 223 -11.73 17.99 9.26
N ASP A 224 -11.48 16.77 8.78
CA ASP A 224 -11.61 15.57 9.59
C ASP A 224 -10.62 15.57 10.76
N ILE A 225 -9.38 16.03 10.55
CA ILE A 225 -8.37 16.17 11.61
C ILE A 225 -8.77 17.26 12.61
N GLU A 226 -9.30 18.39 12.15
CA GLU A 226 -9.80 19.46 13.02
C GLU A 226 -10.94 18.98 13.93
N GLN A 227 -11.83 18.12 13.42
CA GLN A 227 -12.92 17.53 14.20
C GLN A 227 -12.47 16.35 15.08
N MET A 228 -11.28 15.79 14.82
CA MET A 228 -10.78 14.63 15.53
C MET A 228 -10.50 14.96 17.01
N LYS A 229 -11.03 14.11 17.89
CA LYS A 229 -10.64 14.06 19.30
C LYS A 229 -9.63 12.94 19.51
N VAL A 230 -8.49 13.29 20.09
CA VAL A 230 -7.46 12.34 20.52
C VAL A 230 -7.55 12.21 22.02
N THR A 231 -8.18 11.12 22.45
CA THR A 231 -8.29 10.77 23.86
C THR A 231 -6.95 10.22 24.35
N ILE A 232 -6.44 10.80 25.44
CA ILE A 232 -5.25 10.33 26.14
C ILE A 232 -5.65 9.91 27.54
N GLU A 233 -5.30 8.69 27.90
CA GLU A 233 -5.54 8.11 29.22
C GLU A 233 -4.24 8.13 30.02
N SER A 234 -4.30 8.73 31.20
CA SER A 234 -3.27 8.66 32.24
C SER A 234 -3.87 7.98 33.47
N GLU A 235 -3.03 7.53 34.42
CA GLU A 235 -3.47 6.79 35.61
C GLU A 235 -4.61 7.46 36.39
N ASN A 236 -4.72 8.80 36.31
CA ASN A 236 -5.69 9.58 37.09
C ASN A 236 -6.62 10.48 36.26
N GLU A 237 -6.45 10.54 34.93
CA GLU A 237 -7.24 11.47 34.10
C GLU A 237 -7.37 11.01 32.65
N LYS A 238 -8.55 11.22 32.07
CA LYS A 238 -8.84 11.06 30.65
C LYS A 238 -9.06 12.42 30.03
N LYS A 239 -8.26 12.78 29.03
CA LYS A 239 -8.32 14.09 28.38
C LYS A 239 -8.47 13.95 26.88
N ASP A 240 -9.46 14.63 26.33
CA ASP A 240 -9.62 14.77 24.88
C ASP A 240 -8.85 15.99 24.39
N LEU A 241 -7.89 15.74 23.50
CA LEU A 241 -7.09 16.76 22.86
C LEU A 241 -7.51 16.92 21.40
N SER A 242 -7.23 18.10 20.85
CA SER A 242 -7.46 18.40 19.44
C SER A 242 -6.22 19.07 18.86
N VAL A 243 -5.99 18.80 17.58
CA VAL A 243 -4.94 19.42 16.78
C VAL A 243 -5.54 19.91 15.47
N THR A 244 -4.84 20.81 14.80
CA THR A 244 -5.17 21.24 13.44
C THR A 244 -3.98 20.97 12.55
N VAL A 245 -4.19 21.01 11.23
CA VAL A 245 -3.13 20.81 10.25
C VAL A 245 -3.17 21.90 9.20
N SER A 246 -1.99 22.30 8.75
CA SER A 246 -1.82 23.11 7.55
C SER A 246 -1.45 22.20 6.40
N ILE A 247 -1.98 22.49 5.21
CA ILE A 247 -1.76 21.67 4.02
C ILE A 247 -1.35 22.54 2.83
N GLY A 248 -0.27 22.15 2.16
CA GLY A 248 0.16 22.69 0.88
C GLY A 248 -0.02 21.66 -0.23
N THR A 249 -0.47 22.08 -1.40
CA THR A 249 -0.63 21.19 -2.55
C THR A 249 -0.02 21.78 -3.82
N SER A 250 0.34 20.91 -4.74
CA SER A 250 0.77 21.27 -6.10
C SER A 250 0.31 20.19 -7.07
N THR A 251 0.11 20.57 -8.35
CA THR A 251 -0.40 19.65 -9.36
C THR A 251 0.32 19.86 -10.67
N LEU A 252 0.95 18.80 -11.18
CA LEU A 252 1.37 18.71 -12.57
C LEU A 252 0.14 18.39 -13.43
N LEU A 253 -0.18 19.28 -14.37
CA LEU A 253 -1.28 19.09 -15.33
C LEU A 253 -0.76 18.55 -16.68
N PRO A 254 -1.57 17.77 -17.41
CA PRO A 254 -1.24 17.33 -18.76
C PRO A 254 -0.94 18.50 -19.70
N GLY A 255 0.08 18.33 -20.55
CA GLY A 255 0.41 19.32 -21.57
C GLY A 255 1.09 20.59 -21.04
N THR A 256 1.30 20.71 -19.72
CA THR A 256 2.02 21.85 -19.15
C THR A 256 3.51 21.54 -18.95
N HIS A 257 4.33 22.55 -19.22
CA HIS A 257 5.78 22.50 -19.01
C HIS A 257 6.19 23.13 -17.68
N ASP A 258 5.22 23.48 -16.84
CA ASP A 258 5.41 24.28 -15.63
C ASP A 258 6.37 23.61 -14.65
N PHE A 259 6.32 22.27 -14.54
CA PHE A 259 7.26 21.52 -13.72
C PHE A 259 8.37 20.88 -14.56
N PRO A 260 9.64 21.30 -14.39
CA PRO A 260 10.79 20.72 -15.10
C PRO A 260 11.19 19.34 -14.54
N ASN A 261 10.96 19.09 -13.25
CA ASN A 261 11.26 17.83 -12.57
C ASN A 261 10.38 17.69 -11.32
N GLU A 262 10.45 16.53 -10.67
CA GLU A 262 9.69 16.22 -9.46
C GLU A 262 10.05 17.13 -8.28
N ARG A 263 11.27 17.67 -8.22
CA ARG A 263 11.69 18.57 -7.13
C ARG A 263 10.93 19.90 -7.18
N ALA A 264 10.67 20.42 -8.38
CA ALA A 264 9.84 21.62 -8.53
C ALA A 264 8.40 21.38 -8.05
N LEU A 265 7.86 20.17 -8.23
CA LEU A 265 6.53 19.80 -7.73
C LEU A 265 6.51 19.75 -6.20
N ILE A 266 7.54 19.13 -5.61
CA ILE A 266 7.74 19.08 -4.15
C ILE A 266 7.88 20.50 -3.58
N GLU A 267 8.74 21.32 -4.18
CA GLU A 267 8.96 22.70 -3.74
C GLU A 267 7.69 23.55 -3.78
N ALA A 268 6.86 23.41 -4.83
CA ALA A 268 5.59 24.13 -4.88
C ALA A 268 4.64 23.70 -3.75
N ALA A 269 4.52 22.40 -3.46
CA ALA A 269 3.67 21.91 -2.37
C ALA A 269 4.20 22.37 -0.99
N ASP A 270 5.51 22.33 -0.79
CA ASP A 270 6.15 22.80 0.45
C ASP A 270 5.98 24.31 0.66
N MET A 271 6.16 25.12 -0.39
CA MET A 271 5.94 26.56 -0.32
C MET A 271 4.46 26.90 -0.07
N ALA A 272 3.52 26.15 -0.65
CA ALA A 272 2.11 26.28 -0.33
C ALA A 272 1.84 25.97 1.15
N LEU A 273 2.48 24.95 1.72
CA LEU A 273 2.33 24.59 3.14
C LEU A 273 2.91 25.69 4.03
N TYR A 274 4.07 26.24 3.68
CA TYR A 274 4.65 27.37 4.35
C TYR A 274 3.69 28.57 4.37
N GLU A 275 3.12 28.92 3.22
CA GLU A 275 2.15 30.02 3.12
C GLU A 275 0.86 29.73 3.91
N ALA A 276 0.40 28.47 3.93
CA ALA A 276 -0.73 28.06 4.77
C ALA A 276 -0.47 28.33 6.26
N LYS A 277 0.74 27.99 6.74
CA LYS A 277 1.17 28.27 8.12
C LYS A 277 1.29 29.77 8.39
N HIS A 278 1.81 30.55 7.44
CA HIS A 278 1.98 32.00 7.57
C HIS A 278 0.65 32.76 7.58
N ARG A 279 -0.33 32.31 6.80
CA ARG A 279 -1.66 32.95 6.74
C ARG A 279 -2.58 32.62 7.91
N GLY A 280 -2.09 31.94 8.94
CA GLY A 280 -2.84 31.67 10.16
C GLY A 280 -3.20 30.20 10.38
N ARG A 281 -2.53 29.28 9.68
CA ARG A 281 -2.66 27.82 9.87
C ARG A 281 -4.06 27.27 9.59
N ASN A 282 -4.28 25.99 9.87
CA ASN A 282 -5.55 25.28 9.71
C ASN A 282 -6.23 25.60 8.36
N ARG A 283 -5.48 25.44 7.27
CA ARG A 283 -5.96 25.73 5.91
C ARG A 283 -5.21 24.94 4.85
N CYS A 284 -5.82 24.86 3.67
CA CYS A 284 -5.19 24.33 2.47
C CYS A 284 -4.77 25.48 1.55
N MET A 285 -3.59 25.36 0.94
CA MET A 285 -3.12 26.26 -0.12
C MET A 285 -2.68 25.41 -1.32
N HIS A 286 -2.83 25.96 -2.52
CA HIS A 286 -2.36 25.35 -3.77
C HIS A 286 -1.39 26.29 -4.46
N PHE A 287 -0.19 25.81 -4.81
CA PHE A 287 0.79 26.60 -5.55
C PHE A 287 1.13 25.93 -6.87
N THR A 288 1.26 26.78 -7.88
CA THR A 288 1.88 26.52 -9.17
C THR A 288 3.34 27.00 -9.16
N PRO A 289 4.17 26.64 -10.16
CA PRO A 289 5.54 27.15 -10.27
C PRO A 289 5.61 28.67 -10.33
N SER A 290 4.65 29.33 -10.98
CA SER A 290 4.58 30.80 -11.01
C SER A 290 4.32 31.41 -9.64
N ASP A 291 3.55 30.74 -8.77
CA ASP A 291 3.31 31.23 -7.40
C ASP A 291 4.60 31.17 -6.56
N VAL A 292 5.42 30.12 -6.75
CA VAL A 292 6.72 30.00 -6.09
C VAL A 292 7.68 31.12 -6.51
N GLU A 293 7.73 31.44 -7.80
CA GLU A 293 8.55 32.55 -8.31
C GLU A 293 8.12 33.90 -7.72
N GLN A 294 6.81 34.14 -7.63
CA GLN A 294 6.27 35.36 -7.04
C GLN A 294 6.57 35.47 -5.54
N ALA A 295 6.42 34.38 -4.78
CA ALA A 295 6.72 34.34 -3.35
C ALA A 295 8.19 34.70 -3.08
N ARG A 296 9.13 34.10 -3.82
CA ARG A 296 10.57 34.41 -3.71
C ARG A 296 10.89 35.86 -4.06
N ALA A 297 10.22 36.42 -5.06
CA ALA A 297 10.40 37.81 -5.47
C ALA A 297 9.88 38.80 -4.41
N SER A 298 8.82 38.45 -3.67
CA SER A 298 8.34 39.27 -2.55
C SER A 298 9.27 39.23 -1.33
N GLU A 299 9.85 38.08 -1.00
CA GLU A 299 10.80 37.97 0.13
C GLU A 299 12.09 38.76 -0.14
N SER A 300 12.58 38.73 -1.37
CA SER A 300 13.80 39.45 -1.77
C SER A 300 13.66 40.99 -1.79
N LYS A 301 12.41 41.50 -1.79
CA LYS A 301 12.12 42.95 -1.73
C LYS A 301 11.82 43.46 -0.32
N GLY A 302 11.60 42.55 0.64
CA GLY A 302 11.32 42.87 2.04
C GLY A 302 12.52 42.74 2.98
N ALA A 303 13.66 42.22 2.49
CA ALA A 303 14.94 42.16 3.19
C ALA A 303 15.83 43.36 2.82
#